data_AF-A0A3P9NCG6-F1
#
_entry.id   AF-A0A3P9NCG6-F1
#
_cell.length_a   1.000
_cell.length_b   1.000
_cell.length_c   1.000
_cell.angle_alpha   90.00
_cell.angle_beta   90.00
_cell.angle_gamma   90.00
#
_symmetry.space_group_name_H-M   'P 1'
#
loop_
_entity.id
_entity.type
_entity.pdbx_description
1 polymer ?
#
loop_
_entity_poly.entity_id
_entity_poly.type
_entity_poly.pdbx_seq_one_letter_code
_entity_poly.pdbx_strand_id
1 'polypeptide(L)'
;FLLSVSLQVIIMACREFEMGRKKCERYFPSRDEEPLSFGPFRISCESEQQRTDYFIRTLTVQNNNETRRISQFHYINWPDHDVPSSFDSILDMIGLMREYQENDDVPICVHCR
;
A
#
# COMPACT_ATOMS: atom_id res chain seq x y z
N PHE A 1 2.05 -13.54 -6.07
CA PHE A 1 3.06 -12.49 -5.91
C PHE A 1 3.26 -12.10 -4.44
N LEU A 2 2.23 -11.58 -3.74
CA LEU A 2 2.38 -11.06 -2.36
C LEU A 2 2.90 -12.08 -1.32
N LEU A 3 2.53 -13.35 -1.44
CA LEU A 3 3.07 -14.41 -0.56
C LEU A 3 4.27 -15.18 -1.16
N SER A 4 4.45 -15.14 -2.49
CA SER A 4 5.55 -15.83 -3.18
C SER A 4 6.89 -15.10 -3.05
N VAL A 5 6.86 -13.82 -2.70
CA VAL A 5 8.02 -13.00 -2.34
C VAL A 5 7.81 -12.57 -0.90
N SER A 6 8.84 -12.57 -0.04
CA SER A 6 8.73 -12.19 1.37
C SER A 6 8.53 -10.67 1.54
N LEU A 7 7.44 -10.11 1.03
CA LEU A 7 7.16 -8.67 1.11
C LEU A 7 6.66 -8.27 2.50
N GLN A 8 7.22 -7.19 3.03
CA GLN A 8 6.74 -6.52 4.24
C GLN A 8 6.10 -5.17 3.92
N VAL A 9 6.61 -4.46 2.90
CA VAL A 9 6.16 -3.11 2.54
C VAL A 9 5.69 -3.05 1.08
N ILE A 10 4.57 -2.35 0.87
CA ILE A 10 4.08 -1.90 -0.43
C ILE A 10 4.00 -0.37 -0.44
N ILE A 11 4.52 0.27 -1.48
CA ILE A 11 4.30 1.69 -1.78
C ILE A 11 3.42 1.78 -3.03
N MET A 12 2.23 2.36 -2.88
CA MET A 12 1.29 2.68 -3.95
C MET A 12 1.30 4.20 -4.17
N ALA A 13 1.79 4.64 -5.33
CA ALA A 13 1.98 6.06 -5.64
C ALA A 13 1.04 6.55 -6.76
N CYS A 14 -0.23 6.14 -6.72
CA CYS A 14 -1.25 6.58 -7.68
C CYS A 14 -2.64 6.58 -7.03
N ARG A 15 -3.56 7.41 -7.55
CA ARG A 15 -4.97 7.37 -7.14
C ARG A 15 -5.68 6.19 -7.79
N GLU A 16 -6.72 5.67 -7.13
CA GLU A 16 -7.62 4.68 -7.75
C GLU A 16 -8.39 5.26 -8.94
N PHE A 17 -8.73 6.54 -8.87
CA PHE A 17 -9.42 7.30 -9.91
C PHE A 17 -8.73 8.63 -10.17
N GLU A 18 -8.59 8.97 -11.44
CA GLU A 18 -8.07 10.27 -11.86
C GLU A 18 -8.85 10.77 -13.07
N MET A 19 -9.32 12.02 -12.99
CA MET A 19 -10.19 12.65 -14.01
C MET A 19 -11.37 11.75 -14.45
N GLY A 20 -11.97 11.02 -13.51
CA GLY A 20 -13.10 10.11 -13.76
C GLY A 20 -12.74 8.78 -14.44
N ARG A 21 -11.45 8.50 -14.67
CA ARG A 21 -10.97 7.21 -15.20
C ARG A 21 -10.36 6.36 -14.08
N LYS A 22 -10.72 5.08 -14.06
CA LYS A 22 -10.18 4.10 -13.11
C LYS A 22 -8.73 3.79 -13.44
N LYS A 23 -7.82 4.19 -12.55
CA LYS A 23 -6.37 4.08 -12.67
C LYS A 23 -5.78 2.93 -11.88
N CYS A 24 -6.43 2.38 -10.86
CA CYS A 24 -5.98 1.13 -10.25
C CYS A 24 -7.16 0.23 -9.91
N GLU A 25 -7.01 -1.07 -10.08
CA GLU A 25 -7.91 -2.03 -9.44
C GLU A 25 -7.56 -2.06 -7.95
N ARG A 26 -8.57 -1.82 -7.10
CA ARG A 26 -8.37 -1.80 -5.65
C ARG A 26 -8.20 -3.24 -5.16
N TYR A 27 -7.01 -3.55 -4.65
CA TYR A 27 -6.64 -4.89 -4.16
C TYR A 27 -6.66 -5.01 -2.63
N PHE A 28 -7.07 -3.96 -1.92
CA PHE A 28 -7.13 -3.89 -0.47
C PHE A 28 -8.53 -3.43 -0.02
N PRO A 29 -9.10 -3.99 1.05
CA PRO A 29 -10.28 -3.42 1.70
C PRO A 29 -9.90 -2.21 2.56
N SER A 30 -10.89 -1.37 2.86
CA SER A 30 -10.81 -0.42 3.97
C SER A 30 -10.99 -1.14 5.31
N ARG A 31 -10.65 -0.50 6.43
CA ARG A 31 -10.73 -1.12 7.78
C ARG A 31 -12.12 -1.66 8.14
N ASP A 32 -13.17 -0.95 7.75
CA ASP A 32 -14.56 -1.28 8.09
C ASP A 32 -15.26 -2.10 7.00
N GLU A 33 -14.51 -2.57 6.00
CA GLU A 33 -15.04 -3.38 4.91
C GLU A 33 -14.75 -4.87 5.11
N GLU A 34 -15.59 -5.70 4.50
CA GLU A 34 -15.36 -7.14 4.46
C GLU A 34 -14.04 -7.48 3.74
N PRO A 35 -13.34 -8.55 4.18
CA PRO A 35 -12.11 -8.99 3.54
C PRO A 35 -12.32 -9.30 2.06
N LEU A 36 -11.41 -8.81 1.20
CA LEU A 36 -11.41 -9.11 -0.22
C LEU A 36 -10.81 -10.49 -0.48
N SER A 37 -11.40 -11.23 -1.42
CA SER A 37 -10.90 -12.55 -1.83
C SER A 37 -10.47 -12.53 -3.29
N PHE A 38 -9.24 -12.95 -3.54
CA PHE A 38 -8.67 -13.09 -4.89
C PHE A 38 -8.13 -14.51 -5.04
N GLY A 39 -8.95 -15.41 -5.60
CA GLY A 39 -8.61 -16.83 -5.66
C GLY A 39 -8.37 -17.38 -4.23
N PRO A 40 -7.19 -17.97 -3.94
CA PRO A 40 -6.89 -18.52 -2.62
C PRO A 40 -6.47 -17.47 -1.58
N PHE A 41 -6.28 -16.21 -1.98
CA PHE A 41 -5.85 -15.14 -1.09
C PHE A 41 -7.05 -14.42 -0.49
N ARG A 42 -7.03 -14.23 0.83
CA ARG A 42 -7.96 -13.38 1.57
C ARG A 42 -7.20 -12.21 2.18
N ILE A 43 -7.60 -10.98 1.87
CA ILE A 43 -6.96 -9.76 2.34
C ILE A 43 -7.92 -9.00 3.24
N SER A 44 -7.49 -8.69 4.46
CA SER A 44 -8.20 -7.83 5.41
C SER A 44 -7.35 -6.62 5.78
N CYS A 45 -8.00 -5.55 6.26
CA CYS A 45 -7.33 -4.35 6.75
C CYS A 45 -7.51 -4.25 8.27
N GLU A 46 -6.41 -4.35 9.01
CA GLU A 46 -6.44 -4.33 10.48
C GLU A 46 -6.43 -2.89 11.02
N SER A 47 -5.64 -2.03 10.37
CA SER A 47 -5.56 -0.61 10.70
C SER A 47 -5.36 0.24 9.45
N GLU A 48 -5.90 1.45 9.51
CA GLU A 48 -5.67 2.49 8.52
C GLU A 48 -5.36 3.79 9.28
N GLN A 49 -4.22 4.40 8.97
CA GLN A 49 -3.82 5.69 9.49
C GLN A 49 -3.78 6.69 8.33
N GLN A 50 -4.55 7.78 8.45
CA GLN A 50 -4.47 8.90 7.52
C GLN A 50 -3.34 9.85 7.93
N ARG A 51 -2.51 10.22 6.95
CA ARG A 51 -1.54 11.31 7.02
C ARG A 51 -1.97 12.40 6.02
N THR A 52 -1.17 13.46 5.90
CA THR A 52 -1.49 14.61 5.06
C THR A 52 -1.73 14.22 3.60
N ASP A 53 -0.79 13.47 2.99
CA ASP A 53 -0.82 13.15 1.56
C ASP A 53 -0.85 11.64 1.25
N TYR A 54 -0.88 10.81 2.29
CA TYR A 54 -0.85 9.35 2.14
C TYR A 54 -1.58 8.63 3.28
N PHE A 55 -1.90 7.36 3.05
CA PHE A 55 -2.43 6.45 4.07
C PHE A 55 -1.40 5.38 4.40
N ILE A 56 -1.37 4.94 5.65
CA ILE A 56 -0.64 3.74 6.08
C ILE A 56 -1.67 2.69 6.46
N ARG A 57 -1.68 1.54 5.77
CA ARG A 57 -2.54 0.41 6.09
C ARG A 57 -1.73 -0.77 6.59
N THR A 58 -2.24 -1.43 7.62
CA THR A 58 -1.77 -2.76 8.02
C THR A 58 -2.72 -3.78 7.41
N LEU A 59 -2.27 -4.48 6.39
CA LEU A 59 -3.02 -5.50 5.68
C LEU A 59 -2.61 -6.88 6.18
N THR A 60 -3.57 -7.78 6.27
CA THR A 60 -3.31 -9.18 6.54
C THR A 60 -3.71 -10.00 5.33
N VAL A 61 -2.74 -10.74 4.78
CA VAL A 61 -2.92 -11.62 3.62
C VAL A 61 -2.86 -13.06 4.10
N GLN A 62 -3.95 -13.79 3.87
CA GLN A 62 -4.10 -15.19 4.24
C GLN A 62 -4.16 -16.07 2.99
N ASN A 63 -3.47 -17.20 3.02
CA ASN A 63 -3.59 -18.27 2.03
C ASN A 63 -3.38 -19.62 2.71
N ASN A 64 -4.43 -20.45 2.76
CA ASN A 64 -4.44 -21.71 3.50
C ASN A 64 -4.02 -21.50 4.97
N ASN A 65 -2.86 -22.02 5.37
CA ASN A 65 -2.33 -21.95 6.73
C ASN A 65 -1.26 -20.86 6.90
N GLU A 66 -0.95 -20.09 5.85
CA GLU A 66 -0.01 -18.98 5.92
C GLU A 66 -0.78 -17.66 6.08
N THR A 67 -0.36 -16.86 7.04
CA THR A 67 -0.85 -15.50 7.25
C THR A 67 0.35 -14.56 7.33
N ARG A 68 0.30 -13.48 6.57
CA ARG A 68 1.35 -12.46 6.57
C ARG A 68 0.77 -11.08 6.73
N ARG A 69 1.40 -10.27 7.58
CA ARG A 69 1.10 -8.85 7.74
C ARG A 69 1.96 -8.04 6.77
N ILE A 70 1.35 -7.09 6.07
CA ILE A 70 1.99 -6.22 5.08
C ILE A 70 1.59 -4.78 5.38
N SER A 71 2.56 -3.88 5.39
CA SER A 71 2.34 -2.44 5.51
C SER A 71 2.24 -1.81 4.13
N GLN A 72 1.12 -1.17 3.83
CA GLN A 72 0.92 -0.44 2.57
C GLN A 72 0.95 1.07 2.85
N PHE A 73 1.86 1.78 2.19
CA PHE A 73 1.89 3.23 2.09
C PHE A 73 1.22 3.63 0.78
N HIS A 74 0.09 4.33 0.84
CA HIS A 74 -0.67 4.74 -0.33
C HIS A 74 -0.65 6.26 -0.44
N TYR A 75 0.25 6.77 -1.28
CA TYR A 75 0.38 8.19 -1.57
C TYR A 75 -0.68 8.62 -2.58
N ILE A 76 -1.57 9.52 -2.15
CA ILE A 76 -2.76 9.90 -2.93
C ILE A 76 -2.61 11.26 -3.60
N ASN A 77 -1.58 12.04 -3.29
CA ASN A 77 -1.45 13.42 -3.78
C ASN A 77 -0.36 13.58 -4.85
N TRP A 78 -0.06 12.51 -5.60
CA TRP A 78 0.83 12.59 -6.76
C TRP A 78 -0.01 12.88 -8.01
N PRO A 79 0.16 14.04 -8.66
CA PRO A 79 -0.54 14.37 -9.90
C PRO A 79 0.03 13.57 -11.09
N ASP A 80 -0.83 12.99 -11.95
CA ASP A 80 -0.35 12.46 -13.24
C ASP A 80 0.24 13.60 -14.07
N HIS A 81 1.52 13.49 -14.41
CA HIS A 81 2.29 14.45 -15.21
C HIS A 81 2.76 15.74 -14.51
N ASP A 82 2.69 15.81 -13.18
CA ASP A 82 3.29 16.92 -12.42
C ASP A 82 3.93 16.39 -11.12
N VAL A 83 4.68 17.23 -10.42
CA VAL A 83 5.26 16.91 -9.11
C VAL A 83 4.39 17.49 -7.99
N PRO A 84 4.34 16.86 -6.81
CA PRO A 84 3.74 17.49 -5.64
C PRO A 84 4.37 18.86 -5.36
N SER A 85 3.55 19.80 -4.90
CA SER A 85 4.00 21.16 -4.58
C SER A 85 4.99 21.23 -3.42
N SER A 86 5.05 20.19 -2.59
CA SER A 86 6.09 19.93 -1.60
C SER A 86 6.51 18.47 -1.63
N PHE A 87 7.79 18.21 -1.36
CA PHE A 87 8.36 16.87 -1.20
C PHE A 87 8.36 16.38 0.25
N ASP A 88 7.97 17.22 1.21
CA ASP A 88 8.07 16.92 2.64
C ASP A 88 7.32 15.63 3.00
N SER A 89 6.12 15.43 2.45
CA SER A 89 5.31 14.24 2.71
C SER A 89 5.85 12.97 2.06
N ILE A 90 6.55 13.09 0.92
CA ILE A 90 7.25 11.95 0.30
C ILE A 90 8.46 11.55 1.15
N LEU A 91 9.23 12.53 1.63
CA LEU A 91 10.40 12.28 2.48
C LEU A 91 9.97 11.69 3.83
N ASP A 92 8.90 12.20 4.44
CA ASP A 92 8.27 11.63 5.64
C ASP A 92 7.82 10.18 5.42
N MET A 93 7.13 9.91 4.30
CA MET A 93 6.70 8.55 3.96
C MET A 93 7.89 7.60 3.78
N ILE A 94 8.97 8.04 3.10
CA ILE A 94 10.18 7.22 2.92
C ILE A 94 10.89 6.98 4.25
N GLY A 95 10.98 8.00 5.12
CA GLY A 95 11.57 7.88 6.45
C GLY A 95 10.83 6.84 7.30
N LEU A 96 9.50 6.97 7.40
CA LEU A 96 8.67 6.02 8.13
C LEU A 96 8.70 4.62 7.51
N MET A 97 8.72 4.51 6.19
CA MET A 97 8.84 3.21 5.51
C MET A 97 10.13 2.49 5.90
N ARG A 98 11.25 3.21 6.06
CA ARG A 98 12.52 2.62 6.53
C ARG A 98 12.50 2.22 8.00
N GLU A 99 11.64 2.80 8.83
CA GLU A 99 11.42 2.29 10.19
C GLU A 99 10.66 0.95 10.19
N TYR A 100 9.79 0.72 9.20
CA TYR A 100 9.04 -0.55 9.05
C TYR A 100 9.89 -1.65 8.40
N GLN A 101 10.86 -1.27 7.58
CA GLN A 101 11.81 -2.19 6.97
C GLN A 101 13.21 -1.57 6.95
N GLU A 102 13.96 -1.80 8.03
CA GLU A 102 15.28 -1.20 8.26
C GLU A 102 16.34 -1.71 7.28
N ASN A 103 16.26 -3.00 6.91
CA ASN A 103 17.23 -3.66 6.05
C ASN A 103 16.68 -4.04 4.67
N ASP A 104 17.59 -4.33 3.75
CA ASP A 104 17.26 -4.69 2.37
C ASP A 104 17.18 -6.22 2.17
N ASP A 105 16.98 -6.99 3.24
CA ASP A 105 16.91 -8.46 3.21
C ASP A 105 15.70 -8.96 2.40
N VAL A 106 14.66 -8.13 2.33
CA VAL A 106 13.44 -8.40 1.56
C VAL A 106 13.11 -7.22 0.64
N PRO A 107 12.53 -7.47 -0.54
CA PRO A 107 12.23 -6.38 -1.47
C PRO A 107 11.05 -5.53 -1.00
N ILE A 108 11.09 -4.24 -1.37
CA ILE A 108 9.95 -3.32 -1.25
C ILE A 108 9.20 -3.33 -2.58
N CYS A 109 7.89 -3.57 -2.54
CA CYS A 109 7.05 -3.48 -3.73
C CYS A 109 6.62 -2.04 -3.96
N VAL A 110 7.09 -1.40 -5.03
CA VAL A 110 6.67 -0.05 -5.43
C VAL A 110 5.89 -0.13 -6.72
N HIS A 111 4.70 0.46 -6.77
CA HIS A 111 3.93 0.56 -8.01
C HIS A 111 3.18 1.89 -8.13
N CYS A 112 2.98 2.27 -9.39
CA CYS A 112 2.09 3.32 -9.86
C CYS A 112 1.41 2.79 -11.13
N ARG A 113 0.47 3.54 -11.73
CA ARG A 113 -0.24 3.13 -12.95
C ARG A 113 -0.11 4.18 -14.03
#